data_AF-A0AAU6WUL4-F1
#
_entry.id   AF-A0AAU6WUL4-F1
#
_cell.length_a   1.000
_cell.length_b   1.000
_cell.length_c   1.000
_cell.angle_alpha   90.00
_cell.angle_beta   90.00
_cell.angle_gamma   90.00
#
_symmetry.space_group_name_H-M   'P 1'
#
loop_
_entity.id
_entity.type
_entity.pdbx_description
1 polymer ?
#
loop_
_entity_poly.entity_id
_entity_poly.type
_entity_poly.pdbx_seq_one_letter_code
_entity_poly.pdbx_strand_id
1 'polypeptide(L)'
;MAWNHELTSDQIADEWIKMTFTDKPEFVSPVKQMMLTSRETVVDYMMPMGLHHIFAGNHHYGPEPWGDYKGGRPDWSPVYYHQADAKGIGFDRTKTGSNAVSEYFPPLNEIYGNTKTCPENLILWFHHVPWDYKMKDGKTLWDELCYKYDSGVHQVREYQKTWDRMQPYIDEQRFSEVQSKLKIQAKDAVWWKDACLLYFQTFSKRPIPYDIERPVNELEDLKKIKLNMGHHN
;
A
#
# COMPACT_ATOMS: atom_id res chain seq x y z
N MET A 1 20.17 -1.33 -12.40
CA MET A 1 20.24 0.00 -11.75
C MET A 1 21.62 0.34 -11.21
N ALA A 2 22.29 -0.52 -10.43
CA ALA A 2 23.65 -0.19 -9.92
C ALA A 2 24.68 0.09 -11.02
N TRP A 3 24.62 -0.68 -12.13
CA TRP A 3 25.49 -0.47 -13.29
C TRP A 3 25.12 0.77 -14.10
N ASN A 4 23.82 0.96 -14.34
CA ASN A 4 23.28 2.14 -15.03
C ASN A 4 21.93 2.50 -14.38
N HIS A 5 21.85 3.73 -13.84
CA HIS A 5 20.67 4.24 -13.13
C HIS A 5 19.60 4.80 -14.07
N GLU A 6 19.89 4.95 -15.36
CA GLU A 6 18.94 5.40 -16.38
C GLU A 6 18.10 4.26 -16.96
N LEU A 7 18.47 3.01 -16.68
CA LEU A 7 17.68 1.85 -17.10
C LEU A 7 16.32 1.86 -16.40
N THR A 8 15.26 1.79 -17.20
CA THR A 8 13.89 1.77 -16.70
C THR A 8 13.53 0.39 -16.13
N SER A 9 12.56 0.37 -15.21
CA SER A 9 12.00 -0.89 -14.71
C SER A 9 11.39 -1.75 -15.83
N ASP A 10 10.85 -1.13 -16.89
CA ASP A 10 10.32 -1.86 -18.06
C ASP A 10 11.42 -2.64 -18.78
N GLN A 11 12.54 -1.97 -19.10
CA GLN A 11 13.68 -2.61 -19.77
C GLN A 11 14.25 -3.76 -18.92
N ILE A 12 14.45 -3.51 -17.62
CA ILE A 12 15.00 -4.53 -16.72
C ILE A 12 14.05 -5.72 -16.58
N ALA A 13 12.74 -5.48 -16.45
CA ALA A 13 11.75 -6.56 -16.38
C ALA A 13 11.68 -7.34 -17.69
N ASP A 14 11.75 -6.67 -18.84
CA ASP A 14 11.76 -7.29 -20.16
C ASP A 14 12.94 -8.26 -20.33
N GLU A 15 14.15 -7.82 -19.99
CA GLU A 15 15.37 -8.65 -20.01
C GLU A 15 15.23 -9.84 -19.05
N TRP A 16 14.83 -9.59 -17.79
CA TRP A 16 14.72 -10.63 -16.78
C TRP A 16 13.70 -11.70 -17.17
N ILE A 17 12.53 -11.30 -17.69
CA ILE A 17 11.49 -12.26 -18.08
C ILE A 17 11.99 -13.18 -19.20
N LYS A 18 12.62 -12.61 -20.23
CA LYS A 18 13.14 -13.36 -21.38
C LYS A 18 14.25 -14.33 -20.97
N MET A 19 15.12 -13.92 -20.05
CA MET A 19 16.21 -14.76 -19.53
C MET A 19 15.72 -15.84 -18.55
N THR A 20 14.63 -15.59 -17.83
CA THR A 20 14.14 -16.49 -16.76
C THR A 20 13.11 -17.48 -17.26
N PHE A 21 12.18 -17.06 -18.12
CA PHE A 21 11.01 -17.86 -18.49
C PHE A 21 10.97 -18.17 -19.99
N THR A 22 10.60 -17.19 -20.81
CA THR A 22 10.46 -17.33 -22.26
C THR A 22 10.44 -15.96 -22.92
N ASP A 23 10.80 -15.90 -24.19
CA ASP A 23 10.76 -14.71 -25.04
C ASP A 23 9.46 -14.54 -25.84
N LYS A 24 8.50 -15.45 -25.68
CA LYS A 24 7.18 -15.38 -26.32
C LYS A 24 6.44 -14.09 -25.93
N PRO A 25 6.06 -13.22 -26.89
CA PRO A 25 5.41 -11.94 -26.59
C PRO A 25 4.11 -12.07 -25.78
N GLU A 26 3.37 -13.17 -25.99
CA GLU A 26 2.12 -13.49 -25.27
C GLU A 26 2.34 -13.75 -23.78
N PHE A 27 3.57 -14.09 -23.37
CA PHE A 27 3.99 -14.22 -21.98
C PHE A 27 4.66 -12.95 -21.47
N VAL A 28 5.62 -12.41 -22.23
CA VAL A 28 6.45 -11.28 -21.82
C VAL A 28 5.59 -10.05 -21.52
N SER A 29 4.67 -9.69 -22.41
CA SER A 29 3.86 -8.48 -22.25
C SER A 29 2.98 -8.49 -20.99
N PRO A 30 2.12 -9.50 -20.75
CA PRO A 30 1.26 -9.51 -19.56
C PRO A 30 2.04 -9.68 -18.25
N VAL A 31 3.10 -10.50 -18.22
CA VAL A 31 3.91 -10.67 -17.01
C VAL A 31 4.72 -9.42 -16.69
N LYS A 32 5.26 -8.74 -17.71
CA LYS A 32 5.92 -7.45 -17.52
C LYS A 32 4.96 -6.41 -16.95
N GLN A 33 3.76 -6.30 -17.49
CA GLN A 33 2.75 -5.38 -16.96
C GLN A 33 2.43 -5.69 -15.49
N MET A 34 2.23 -6.98 -15.16
CA MET A 34 2.03 -7.43 -13.77
C MET A 34 3.20 -7.02 -12.86
N MET A 35 4.44 -7.21 -13.29
CA MET A 35 5.64 -6.82 -12.53
C MET A 35 5.70 -5.29 -12.32
N LEU A 36 5.44 -4.51 -13.37
CA LEU A 36 5.50 -3.05 -13.34
C LEU A 36 4.45 -2.43 -12.41
N THR A 37 3.26 -3.01 -12.33
CA THR A 37 2.19 -2.51 -11.45
C THR A 37 2.27 -3.08 -10.04
N SER A 38 2.98 -4.20 -9.82
CA SER A 38 3.00 -4.93 -8.55
C SER A 38 3.37 -4.07 -7.34
N ARG A 39 4.37 -3.19 -7.48
CA ARG A 39 4.81 -2.30 -6.40
C ARG A 39 3.70 -1.35 -5.95
N GLU A 40 3.01 -0.71 -6.90
CA GLU A 40 1.96 0.24 -6.55
C GLU A 40 0.72 -0.47 -6.00
N THR A 41 0.43 -1.69 -6.46
CA THR A 41 -0.61 -2.53 -5.85
C THR A 41 -0.36 -2.78 -4.38
N VAL A 42 0.88 -3.06 -3.99
CA VAL A 42 1.27 -3.22 -2.58
C VAL A 42 1.09 -1.93 -1.81
N VAL A 43 1.46 -0.78 -2.39
CA VAL A 43 1.19 0.53 -1.78
C VAL A 43 -0.31 0.73 -1.56
N ASP A 44 -1.12 0.46 -2.59
CA ASP A 44 -2.58 0.64 -2.57
C ASP A 44 -3.25 -0.17 -1.45
N TYR A 45 -2.99 -1.48 -1.34
CA TYR A 45 -3.63 -2.29 -0.29
C TYR A 45 -2.95 -2.21 1.07
N MET A 46 -1.78 -1.57 1.22
CA MET A 46 -1.10 -1.48 2.51
C MET A 46 -1.10 -0.07 3.08
N MET A 47 -0.51 0.89 2.36
CA MET A 47 -0.16 2.22 2.89
C MET A 47 -0.24 3.29 1.79
N PRO A 48 -1.42 3.58 1.23
CA PRO A 48 -1.57 4.55 0.16
C PRO A 48 -1.46 6.00 0.65
N MET A 49 -1.40 6.95 -0.28
CA MET A 49 -1.53 8.39 -0.03
C MET A 49 -0.46 9.02 0.89
N GLY A 50 0.64 8.31 1.13
CA GLY A 50 1.71 8.74 2.02
C GLY A 50 1.58 8.20 3.45
N LEU A 51 0.62 7.29 3.72
CA LEU A 51 0.67 6.45 4.91
C LEU A 51 1.95 5.63 4.93
N HIS A 52 2.42 5.31 6.12
CA HIS A 52 3.64 4.56 6.34
C HIS A 52 3.66 3.99 7.76
N HIS A 53 4.50 2.98 7.97
CA HIS A 53 4.79 2.41 9.28
C HIS A 53 3.55 1.85 10.02
N ILE A 54 2.58 1.28 9.30
CA ILE A 54 1.37 0.65 9.88
C ILE A 54 1.42 -0.88 9.91
N PHE A 55 2.63 -1.41 10.03
CA PHE A 55 2.90 -2.84 10.12
C PHE A 55 2.81 -3.36 11.56
N ALA A 56 2.56 -4.66 11.69
CA ALA A 56 2.73 -5.40 12.95
C ALA A 56 4.16 -5.25 13.49
N GLY A 57 4.30 -4.69 14.68
CA GLY A 57 5.58 -4.16 15.19
C GLY A 57 6.69 -5.19 15.44
N ASN A 58 6.36 -6.49 15.45
CA ASN A 58 7.35 -7.56 15.61
C ASN A 58 7.86 -8.10 14.26
N HIS A 59 6.94 -8.48 13.36
CA HIS A 59 7.27 -9.29 12.17
C HIS A 59 7.05 -8.58 10.83
N HIS A 60 6.45 -7.39 10.83
CA HIS A 60 6.20 -6.55 9.64
C HIS A 60 5.41 -7.20 8.48
N TYR A 61 4.82 -8.38 8.68
CA TYR A 61 4.08 -9.10 7.63
C TYR A 61 2.64 -8.57 7.44
N GLY A 62 1.95 -8.38 8.57
CA GLY A 62 0.53 -8.01 8.60
C GLY A 62 0.28 -6.56 9.02
N PRO A 63 -0.96 -6.08 8.86
CA PRO A 63 -1.38 -4.77 9.33
C PRO A 63 -1.44 -4.72 10.86
N GLU A 64 -0.98 -3.61 11.45
CA GLU A 64 -1.24 -3.29 12.85
C GLU A 64 -1.37 -1.77 13.05
N PRO A 65 -2.26 -1.07 12.33
CA PRO A 65 -2.34 0.40 12.42
C PRO A 65 -2.67 0.91 13.83
N TRP A 66 -3.27 0.10 14.70
CA TRP A 66 -3.56 0.46 16.10
C TRP A 66 -2.33 0.48 17.01
N GLY A 67 -1.21 -0.15 16.63
CA GLY A 67 0.06 -0.07 17.36
C GLY A 67 -0.01 -0.61 18.79
N ASP A 68 -0.19 -1.92 18.95
CA ASP A 68 -0.10 -2.60 20.25
C ASP A 68 1.38 -2.78 20.68
N TYR A 69 2.05 -1.65 20.94
CA TYR A 69 3.46 -1.60 21.26
C TYR A 69 3.69 -1.10 22.69
N LYS A 70 3.80 -2.05 23.64
CA LYS A 70 4.05 -1.72 25.05
C LYS A 70 5.53 -1.41 25.29
N GLY A 71 5.79 -0.23 25.82
CA GLY A 71 7.07 0.09 26.47
C GLY A 71 8.25 0.41 25.55
N GLY A 72 8.04 0.61 24.25
CA GLY A 72 9.10 1.13 23.39
C GLY A 72 8.79 2.53 22.85
N ARG A 73 9.67 3.02 21.98
CA ARG A 73 9.73 4.45 21.63
C ARG A 73 8.51 4.87 20.79
N PRO A 74 8.01 6.11 20.93
CA PRO A 74 6.89 6.61 20.13
C PRO A 74 7.10 6.47 18.62
N ASP A 75 8.32 6.69 18.15
CA ASP A 75 8.71 6.57 16.73
C ASP A 75 8.73 5.13 16.20
N TRP A 76 8.49 4.13 17.04
CA TRP A 76 8.26 2.74 16.62
C TRP A 76 6.78 2.40 16.52
N SER A 77 5.89 3.31 16.93
CA SER A 77 4.46 3.07 16.92
C SER A 77 3.79 3.63 15.67
N PRO A 78 2.91 2.88 14.99
CA PRO A 78 2.14 3.37 13.84
C PRO A 78 1.34 4.65 14.15
N VAL A 79 0.79 4.77 15.37
CA VAL A 79 -0.05 5.92 15.74
C VAL A 79 0.72 7.23 15.78
N TYR A 80 2.04 7.19 15.96
CA TYR A 80 2.90 8.36 15.85
C TYR A 80 2.92 8.92 14.42
N TYR A 81 2.87 8.04 13.42
CA TYR A 81 3.01 8.40 12.01
C TYR A 81 1.70 8.87 11.39
N HIS A 82 0.61 8.10 11.55
CA HIS A 82 -0.64 8.42 10.88
C HIS A 82 -1.49 9.45 11.63
N GLN A 83 -1.32 9.63 12.95
CA GLN A 83 -2.03 10.61 13.79
C GLN A 83 -3.53 10.76 13.49
N ALA A 84 -4.21 9.62 13.30
CA ALA A 84 -5.63 9.62 12.96
C ALA A 84 -6.46 10.07 14.16
N ASP A 85 -7.37 11.01 13.94
CA ASP A 85 -8.30 11.52 14.94
C ASP A 85 -9.67 11.83 14.30
N ALA A 86 -10.61 12.37 15.09
CA ALA A 86 -11.95 12.69 14.59
C ALA A 86 -11.97 13.76 13.48
N LYS A 87 -10.91 14.57 13.35
CA LYS A 87 -10.81 15.64 12.35
C LYS A 87 -10.17 15.14 11.06
N GLY A 88 -9.15 14.28 11.14
CA GLY A 88 -8.38 13.86 9.97
C GLY A 88 -7.32 12.79 10.24
N ILE A 89 -6.39 12.67 9.29
CA ILE A 89 -5.27 11.73 9.31
C ILE A 89 -4.07 12.34 8.60
N GLY A 90 -2.87 11.87 8.93
CA GLY A 90 -1.60 12.30 8.34
C GLY A 90 -0.74 13.07 9.34
N PHE A 91 0.48 13.44 8.95
CA PHE A 91 1.42 14.09 9.84
C PHE A 91 1.74 15.50 9.31
N ASP A 92 1.46 16.55 10.10
CA ASP A 92 1.85 17.92 9.72
C ASP A 92 3.37 18.08 9.79
N ARG A 93 4.02 18.00 8.63
CA ARG A 93 5.45 18.28 8.43
C ARG A 93 5.68 19.62 7.75
N THR A 94 4.63 20.44 7.62
CA THR A 94 4.72 21.81 7.10
C THR A 94 5.34 22.75 8.14
N LYS A 95 5.45 24.04 7.81
CA LYS A 95 5.97 25.09 8.71
C LYS A 95 5.17 25.23 10.01
N THR A 96 3.92 24.77 10.06
CA THR A 96 3.07 24.82 11.27
C THR A 96 3.16 23.57 12.14
N GLY A 97 3.73 22.49 11.60
CA GLY A 97 3.97 21.24 12.31
C GLY A 97 5.45 21.06 12.65
N SER A 98 6.05 19.94 12.23
CA SER A 98 7.47 19.68 12.49
C SER A 98 8.44 20.51 11.65
N ASN A 99 7.96 21.19 10.61
CA ASN A 99 8.75 21.94 9.63
C ASN A 99 9.82 21.13 8.88
N ALA A 100 9.70 19.79 8.84
CA ALA A 100 10.62 18.94 8.08
C ALA A 100 10.56 19.23 6.57
N VAL A 101 9.47 19.81 6.06
CA VAL A 101 9.40 20.28 4.67
C VAL A 101 10.48 21.31 4.33
N SER A 102 10.98 22.07 5.31
CA SER A 102 12.03 23.07 5.10
C SER A 102 13.42 22.47 4.86
N GLU A 103 13.60 21.17 5.11
CA GLU A 103 14.83 20.43 4.81
C GLU A 103 14.99 20.19 3.29
N TYR A 104 13.91 20.31 2.52
CA TYR A 104 13.95 20.20 1.06
C TYR A 104 14.32 21.54 0.40
N PHE A 105 15.15 21.50 -0.64
CA PHE A 105 15.41 22.67 -1.48
C PHE A 105 14.16 23.07 -2.30
N PRO A 106 13.99 24.37 -2.61
CA PRO A 106 13.00 24.81 -3.60
C PRO A 106 13.20 24.13 -4.97
N PRO A 107 12.12 23.81 -5.70
CA PRO A 107 10.72 24.11 -5.39
C PRO A 107 10.02 23.04 -4.53
N LEU A 108 10.73 21.98 -4.09
CA LEU A 108 10.09 20.83 -3.43
C LEU A 108 9.45 21.20 -2.09
N ASN A 109 10.09 22.06 -1.31
CA ASN A 109 9.50 22.54 -0.05
C ASN A 109 8.16 23.28 -0.26
N GLU A 110 8.03 24.05 -1.34
CA GLU A 110 6.79 24.75 -1.70
C GLU A 110 5.74 23.78 -2.22
N ILE A 111 6.14 22.83 -3.09
CA ILE A 111 5.25 21.83 -3.65
C ILE A 111 4.68 20.93 -2.54
N TYR A 112 5.55 20.38 -1.69
CA TYR A 112 5.15 19.49 -0.61
C TYR A 112 4.48 20.22 0.54
N GLY A 113 4.84 21.49 0.79
CA GLY A 113 4.29 22.30 1.88
C GLY A 113 2.89 22.86 1.61
N ASN A 114 2.33 22.66 0.42
CA ASN A 114 1.01 23.15 0.04
C ASN A 114 0.10 21.99 -0.41
N THR A 115 -1.01 21.79 0.30
CA THR A 115 -1.98 20.70 0.05
C THR A 115 -2.52 20.67 -1.38
N LYS A 116 -2.58 21.81 -2.08
CA LYS A 116 -3.07 21.89 -3.47
C LYS A 116 -2.05 21.40 -4.49
N THR A 117 -0.76 21.52 -4.19
CA THR A 117 0.34 21.15 -5.09
C THR A 117 1.01 19.85 -4.70
N CYS A 118 0.90 19.45 -3.44
CA CYS A 118 1.47 18.20 -2.94
C CYS A 118 0.91 17.02 -3.75
N PRO A 119 1.78 16.11 -4.24
CA PRO A 119 1.32 14.86 -4.85
C PRO A 119 0.44 14.06 -3.87
N GLU A 120 -0.70 13.57 -4.32
CA GLU A 120 -1.65 12.86 -3.45
C GLU A 120 -1.08 11.57 -2.87
N ASN A 121 -0.13 10.94 -3.57
CA ASN A 121 0.60 9.78 -3.07
C ASN A 121 1.59 10.10 -1.92
N LEU A 122 1.77 11.38 -1.56
CA LEU A 122 2.62 11.85 -0.46
C LEU A 122 1.88 12.76 0.52
N ILE A 123 0.58 13.02 0.32
CA ILE A 123 -0.13 14.08 1.03
C ILE A 123 -0.16 13.84 2.54
N LEU A 124 -0.39 12.60 2.98
CA LEU A 124 -0.43 12.23 4.41
C LEU A 124 0.96 12.18 5.05
N TRP A 125 2.02 12.20 4.22
CA TRP A 125 3.39 12.35 4.70
C TRP A 125 3.68 13.80 5.09
N PHE A 126 3.10 14.79 4.43
CA PHE A 126 3.40 16.20 4.73
C PHE A 126 2.30 16.94 5.49
N HIS A 127 1.06 16.44 5.45
CA HIS A 127 -0.10 17.13 5.97
C HIS A 127 -0.94 16.23 6.87
N HIS A 128 -1.50 16.81 7.92
CA HIS A 128 -2.70 16.26 8.58
C HIS A 128 -3.92 16.80 7.84
N VAL A 129 -4.68 15.91 7.20
CA VAL A 129 -5.72 16.26 6.23
C VAL A 129 -7.10 15.89 6.78
N PRO A 130 -8.09 16.81 6.72
CA PRO A 130 -9.46 16.52 7.13
C PRO A 130 -10.10 15.37 6.34
N TRP A 131 -10.94 14.56 7.00
CA TRP A 131 -11.62 13.43 6.33
C TRP A 131 -12.52 13.83 5.16
N ASP A 132 -13.07 15.05 5.17
CA ASP A 132 -13.91 15.61 4.10
C ASP A 132 -13.14 16.42 3.04
N TYR A 133 -11.81 16.52 3.17
CA TYR A 133 -10.98 17.20 2.17
C TYR A 133 -11.23 16.62 0.79
N LYS A 134 -11.35 17.50 -0.21
CA LYS A 134 -11.62 17.11 -1.59
C LYS A 134 -10.32 16.81 -2.32
N MET A 135 -10.14 15.54 -2.65
CA MET A 135 -9.07 15.07 -3.53
C MET A 135 -9.27 15.61 -4.95
N LYS A 136 -8.26 15.49 -5.81
CA LYS A 136 -8.25 16.04 -7.18
C LYS A 136 -9.38 15.49 -8.04
N ASP A 137 -9.84 14.28 -7.76
CA ASP A 137 -10.94 13.63 -8.45
C ASP A 137 -12.34 13.98 -7.86
N GLY A 138 -12.39 14.84 -6.84
CA GLY A 138 -13.60 15.30 -6.18
C GLY A 138 -14.13 14.40 -5.05
N LYS A 139 -13.52 13.22 -4.83
CA LYS A 139 -13.85 12.38 -3.68
C LYS A 139 -13.36 12.99 -2.39
N THR A 140 -13.96 12.59 -1.27
CA THR A 140 -13.40 12.94 0.04
C THR A 140 -12.14 12.12 0.31
N LEU A 141 -11.26 12.61 1.19
CA LEU A 141 -10.08 11.85 1.64
C LEU A 141 -10.46 10.46 2.14
N TRP A 142 -11.55 10.34 2.89
CA TRP A 142 -12.06 9.06 3.37
C TRP A 142 -12.44 8.11 2.23
N ASP A 143 -13.22 8.58 1.26
CA ASP A 143 -13.66 7.73 0.15
C ASP A 143 -12.46 7.30 -0.70
N GLU A 144 -11.54 8.24 -1.00
CA GLU A 144 -10.33 7.95 -1.78
C GLU A 144 -9.45 6.90 -1.08
N LEU A 145 -9.28 7.01 0.25
CA LEU A 145 -8.58 6.00 1.03
C LEU A 145 -9.23 4.62 0.90
N CYS A 146 -10.56 4.54 1.01
CA CYS A 146 -11.29 3.28 0.80
C CYS A 146 -11.07 2.70 -0.61
N TYR A 147 -11.19 3.53 -1.65
CA TYR A 147 -10.99 3.08 -3.02
C TYR A 147 -9.55 2.64 -3.31
N LYS A 148 -8.54 3.26 -2.68
CA LYS A 148 -7.13 2.82 -2.80
C LYS A 148 -6.89 1.44 -2.21
N TYR A 149 -7.38 1.19 -0.99
CA TYR A 149 -7.27 -0.14 -0.40
C TYR A 149 -7.98 -1.20 -1.25
N ASP A 150 -9.16 -0.87 -1.77
CA ASP A 150 -9.94 -1.79 -2.60
C ASP A 150 -9.34 -2.01 -4.00
N SER A 151 -8.75 -0.97 -4.63
CA SER A 151 -8.06 -1.10 -5.91
C SER A 151 -6.87 -2.04 -5.80
N GLY A 152 -6.11 -1.97 -4.69
CA GLY A 152 -5.02 -2.90 -4.42
C GLY A 152 -5.49 -4.36 -4.35
N VAL A 153 -6.59 -4.64 -3.64
CA VAL A 153 -7.18 -5.99 -3.58
C VAL A 153 -7.62 -6.49 -4.96
N HIS A 154 -8.32 -5.64 -5.72
CA HIS A 154 -8.76 -5.98 -7.07
C HIS A 154 -7.59 -6.27 -8.00
N GLN A 155 -6.53 -5.46 -7.93
CA GLN A 155 -5.38 -5.62 -8.80
C GLN A 155 -4.60 -6.92 -8.50
N VAL A 156 -4.51 -7.37 -7.24
CA VAL A 156 -3.93 -8.70 -6.91
C VAL A 156 -4.78 -9.83 -7.49
N ARG A 157 -6.12 -9.72 -7.45
CA ARG A 157 -7.02 -10.71 -8.08
C ARG A 157 -6.83 -10.77 -9.60
N GLU A 158 -6.56 -9.63 -10.25
CA GLU A 158 -6.20 -9.61 -11.68
C GLU A 158 -4.83 -10.23 -11.97
N TYR A 159 -3.88 -10.16 -11.03
CA TYR A 159 -2.61 -10.87 -11.15
C TYR A 159 -2.80 -12.39 -11.14
N GLN A 160 -3.70 -12.91 -10.29
CA GLN A 160 -4.03 -14.34 -10.31
C GLN A 160 -4.55 -14.77 -11.69
N LYS A 161 -5.54 -14.05 -12.24
CA LYS A 161 -6.09 -14.34 -13.59
C LYS A 161 -5.04 -14.22 -14.68
N THR A 162 -4.16 -13.24 -14.57
CA THR A 162 -3.08 -13.03 -15.54
C THR A 162 -2.10 -14.19 -15.49
N TRP A 163 -1.62 -14.57 -14.30
CA TRP A 163 -0.70 -15.68 -14.12
C TRP A 163 -1.31 -17.01 -14.55
N ASP A 164 -2.58 -17.28 -14.23
CA ASP A 164 -3.27 -18.52 -14.62
C ASP A 164 -3.27 -18.72 -16.14
N ARG A 165 -3.46 -17.64 -16.92
CA ARG A 165 -3.38 -17.69 -18.39
C ARG A 165 -1.98 -18.03 -18.91
N MET A 166 -0.96 -17.86 -18.08
CA MET A 166 0.43 -18.10 -18.46
C MET A 166 0.88 -19.56 -18.33
N GLN A 167 0.04 -20.44 -17.78
CA GLN A 167 0.37 -21.86 -17.59
C GLN A 167 0.98 -22.55 -18.83
N PRO A 168 0.51 -22.30 -20.07
CA PRO A 168 1.09 -22.94 -21.26
C PRO A 168 2.52 -22.51 -21.62
N TYR A 169 3.07 -21.48 -20.96
CA TYR A 169 4.33 -20.85 -21.31
C TYR A 169 5.45 -21.11 -20.29
N ILE A 170 5.15 -21.75 -19.15
CA ILE A 170 6.10 -21.99 -18.05
C ILE A 170 6.07 -23.47 -17.66
N ASP A 171 7.16 -23.97 -17.08
CA ASP A 171 7.15 -25.26 -16.38
C ASP A 171 6.19 -25.27 -15.18
N GLU A 172 5.67 -26.47 -14.91
CA GLU A 172 4.63 -26.72 -13.91
C GLU A 172 5.02 -26.30 -12.49
N GLN A 173 6.28 -26.52 -12.10
CA GLN A 173 6.75 -26.22 -10.76
C GLN A 173 6.68 -24.71 -10.48
N ARG A 174 7.36 -23.90 -11.30
CA ARG A 174 7.38 -22.43 -11.09
C ARG A 174 6.00 -21.81 -11.25
N PHE A 175 5.21 -22.32 -12.19
CA PHE A 175 3.81 -21.89 -12.35
C PHE A 175 3.03 -22.10 -11.05
N SER A 176 3.07 -23.31 -10.47
CA SER A 176 2.32 -23.67 -9.27
C SER A 176 2.79 -22.91 -8.03
N GLU A 177 4.11 -22.71 -7.89
CA GLU A 177 4.68 -21.96 -6.77
C GLU A 177 4.24 -20.49 -6.78
N VAL A 178 4.31 -19.82 -7.93
CA VAL A 178 3.89 -18.42 -8.06
C VAL A 178 2.37 -18.29 -7.91
N GLN A 179 1.59 -19.22 -8.48
CA GLN A 179 0.13 -19.25 -8.31
C GLN A 179 -0.26 -19.36 -6.84
N SER A 180 0.42 -20.23 -6.08
CA SER A 180 0.22 -20.38 -4.64
C SER A 180 0.55 -19.10 -3.87
N LYS A 181 1.65 -18.42 -4.20
CA LYS A 181 2.04 -17.14 -3.60
C LYS A 181 1.03 -16.02 -3.91
N LEU A 182 0.54 -15.92 -5.13
CA LEU A 182 -0.50 -14.95 -5.51
C LEU A 182 -1.82 -15.21 -4.77
N LYS A 183 -2.16 -16.47 -4.50
CA LYS A 183 -3.31 -16.84 -3.66
C LYS A 183 -3.15 -16.38 -2.20
N ILE A 184 -1.94 -16.47 -1.66
CA ILE A 184 -1.61 -15.94 -0.32
C ILE A 184 -1.72 -14.41 -0.35
N GLN A 185 -1.08 -13.75 -1.32
CA GLN A 185 -1.13 -12.29 -1.47
C GLN A 185 -2.56 -11.77 -1.57
N ALA A 186 -3.45 -12.43 -2.32
CA ALA A 186 -4.84 -12.00 -2.45
C ALA A 186 -5.60 -12.05 -1.12
N LYS A 187 -5.32 -13.06 -0.27
CA LYS A 187 -5.89 -13.15 1.08
C LYS A 187 -5.32 -12.08 2.00
N ASP A 188 -4.01 -11.87 1.95
CA ASP A 188 -3.33 -10.88 2.78
C ASP A 188 -3.74 -9.45 2.39
N ALA A 189 -3.97 -9.18 1.10
CA ALA A 189 -4.48 -7.89 0.65
C ALA A 189 -5.86 -7.57 1.24
N VAL A 190 -6.76 -8.56 1.34
CA VAL A 190 -8.06 -8.41 2.02
C VAL A 190 -7.86 -8.16 3.52
N TRP A 191 -6.95 -8.91 4.16
CA TRP A 191 -6.60 -8.69 5.56
C TRP A 191 -6.12 -7.25 5.82
N TRP A 192 -5.20 -6.75 5.00
CA TRP A 192 -4.71 -5.38 5.06
C TRP A 192 -5.82 -4.34 4.86
N LYS A 193 -6.64 -4.48 3.80
CA LYS A 193 -7.80 -3.60 3.55
C LYS A 193 -8.71 -3.54 4.76
N ASP A 194 -9.18 -4.68 5.26
CA ASP A 194 -10.16 -4.73 6.34
C ASP A 194 -9.58 -4.14 7.63
N ALA A 195 -8.34 -4.50 7.99
CA ALA A 195 -7.68 -3.99 9.19
C ALA A 195 -7.55 -2.47 9.18
N CYS A 196 -7.09 -1.90 8.06
CA CYS A 196 -6.88 -0.46 7.94
C CYS A 196 -8.20 0.30 7.86
N LEU A 197 -9.14 -0.12 7.00
CA LEU A 197 -10.41 0.59 6.83
C LEU A 197 -11.27 0.52 8.09
N LEU A 198 -11.39 -0.64 8.73
CA LEU A 198 -12.16 -0.75 9.99
C LEU A 198 -11.51 0.06 11.11
N TYR A 199 -10.19 0.08 11.21
CA TYR A 199 -9.48 0.88 12.20
C TYR A 199 -9.70 2.38 11.98
N PHE A 200 -9.42 2.89 10.77
CA PHE A 200 -9.58 4.31 10.48
C PHE A 200 -11.05 4.78 10.51
N GLN A 201 -12.01 3.88 10.22
CA GLN A 201 -13.43 4.14 10.39
C GLN A 201 -13.80 4.50 11.83
N THR A 202 -13.07 3.98 12.83
CA THR A 202 -13.31 4.35 14.24
C THR A 202 -13.04 5.82 14.52
N PHE A 203 -12.23 6.49 13.70
CA PHE A 203 -11.93 7.93 13.79
C PHE A 203 -12.78 8.75 12.83
N SER A 204 -12.83 8.34 11.55
CA SER A 204 -13.57 9.08 10.53
C SER A 204 -15.08 9.09 10.78
N LYS A 205 -15.61 8.05 11.45
CA LYS A 205 -17.05 7.81 11.68
C LYS A 205 -17.88 7.85 10.38
N ARG A 206 -17.24 7.55 9.24
CA ARG A 206 -17.86 7.53 7.92
C ARG A 206 -18.08 6.10 7.43
N PRO A 207 -19.18 5.82 6.72
CA PRO A 207 -19.38 4.50 6.13
C PRO A 207 -18.32 4.26 5.03
N ILE A 208 -17.88 3.01 4.88
CA ILE A 208 -17.16 2.59 3.67
C ILE A 208 -18.15 2.71 2.49
N PRO A 209 -17.74 3.24 1.32
CA PRO A 209 -18.60 3.33 0.14
C PRO A 209 -19.31 2.01 -0.18
N TYR A 210 -20.58 2.08 -0.57
CA TYR A 210 -21.47 0.91 -0.68
C TYR A 210 -21.12 -0.02 -1.85
N ASP A 211 -20.40 0.51 -2.83
CA ASP A 211 -19.93 -0.16 -4.04
C ASP A 211 -18.62 -0.93 -3.83
N ILE A 212 -17.94 -0.71 -2.69
CA ILE A 212 -16.78 -1.49 -2.27
C ILE A 212 -17.23 -2.78 -1.57
N GLU A 213 -16.52 -3.89 -1.83
CA GLU A 213 -16.73 -5.15 -1.10
C GLU A 213 -16.57 -4.91 0.40
N ARG A 214 -17.65 -5.18 1.15
CA ARG A 214 -17.70 -4.97 2.60
C ARG A 214 -16.59 -5.77 3.30
N PRO A 215 -16.04 -5.25 4.41
CA PRO A 215 -15.13 -6.03 5.24
C PRO A 215 -15.75 -7.38 5.60
N VAL A 216 -14.97 -8.43 5.46
CA VAL A 216 -15.36 -9.81 5.81
C VAL A 216 -14.86 -10.23 7.18
N ASN A 217 -14.02 -9.38 7.79
CA ASN A 217 -13.46 -9.55 9.13
C ASN A 217 -14.03 -8.49 10.09
N GLU A 218 -13.93 -8.76 11.39
CA GLU A 218 -14.24 -7.81 12.45
C GLU A 218 -12.97 -7.21 13.06
N LEU A 219 -12.94 -5.91 13.36
CA LEU A 219 -11.74 -5.22 13.86
C LEU A 219 -11.17 -5.85 15.12
N GLU A 220 -12.04 -6.24 16.05
CA GLU A 220 -11.62 -6.84 17.32
C GLU A 220 -11.01 -8.24 17.13
N ASP A 221 -11.38 -8.96 16.08
CA ASP A 221 -10.74 -10.24 15.75
C ASP A 221 -9.40 -10.03 15.05
N LEU A 222 -9.31 -9.04 14.16
CA LEU A 222 -8.05 -8.65 13.52
C LEU A 222 -6.98 -8.23 14.55
N LYS A 223 -7.36 -7.48 15.58
CA LYS A 223 -6.45 -7.07 16.68
C LYS A 223 -5.89 -8.25 17.48
N LYS A 224 -6.59 -9.39 17.50
CA LYS A 224 -6.16 -10.61 18.21
C LYS A 224 -5.17 -11.45 17.39
N ILE A 225 -5.04 -11.18 16.08
CA ILE A 225 -4.10 -11.92 15.24
C ILE A 225 -2.68 -11.60 15.70
N LYS A 226 -2.01 -12.61 16.24
CA LYS A 226 -0.59 -12.56 16.62
C LYS A 226 0.12 -13.70 15.91
N LEU A 227 0.88 -13.37 14.87
CA LEU A 227 1.67 -14.35 14.14
C LEU A 227 2.96 -14.64 14.90
N ASN A 228 3.21 -15.91 15.21
CA ASN A 228 4.51 -16.33 15.74
C ASN A 228 5.47 -16.59 14.56
N MET A 229 5.87 -15.50 13.89
CA MET A 229 6.92 -15.53 12.88
C MET A 229 8.24 -15.32 13.62
N GLY A 230 8.88 -16.42 14.02
CA GLY A 230 10.28 -16.38 14.45
C GLY A 230 11.17 -15.90 13.31
N HIS A 231 12.44 -15.62 13.61
CA HIS A 231 13.44 -15.32 12.57
C HIS A 231 13.61 -16.53 11.64
N HIS A 232 12.82 -16.58 10.57
CA HIS A 232 13.04 -17.47 9.45
C HIS A 232 13.98 -16.76 8.47
N ASN A 233 15.25 -16.69 8.86
CA ASN A 233 16.35 -16.49 7.92
C ASN A 233 16.82 -17.86 7.42
#